data_AF-A0A2R7MRI9-F1
#
_entry.id   AF-A0A2R7MRI9-F1
#
_cell.length_a   1.000
_cell.length_b   1.000
_cell.length_c   1.000
_cell.angle_alpha   90.00
_cell.angle_beta   90.00
_cell.angle_gamma   90.00
#
_symmetry.space_group_name_H-M   'P 1'
#
loop_
_entity.id
_entity.type
_entity.pdbx_description
1 polymer ?
#
loop_
_entity_poly.entity_id
_entity_poly.type
_entity_poly.pdbx_seq_one_letter_code
_entity_poly.pdbx_strand_id
1 'polypeptide(L)'
;MRKPKLELDIETLISEMSREQINKKRQDVLVYCIQRKNIKDFDNNKLSHSYEKVQFYSVDILTFRYEGELLFREFTTGKNLLNKRYELAENLV
;
A
#
# COMPACT_ATOMS: atom_id res chain seq x y z
N MET A 1 35.55 -1.65 3.34
CA MET A 1 35.38 -2.60 4.46
C MET A 1 34.13 -3.44 4.19
N ARG A 2 34.17 -4.77 4.36
CA ARG A 2 32.97 -5.62 4.26
C ARG A 2 32.13 -5.41 5.51
N LYS A 3 30.82 -5.16 5.37
CA LYS A 3 29.89 -5.10 6.51
C LYS A 3 29.95 -6.44 7.28
N PRO A 4 29.95 -6.44 8.63
CA PRO A 4 29.83 -7.65 9.43
C PRO A 4 28.57 -8.43 9.06
N LYS A 5 28.66 -9.76 8.95
CA LYS A 5 27.55 -10.64 8.57
C LYS A 5 26.30 -10.45 9.45
N LEU A 6 26.51 -10.27 10.77
CA LEU A 6 25.42 -10.07 11.74
C LEU A 6 24.61 -8.79 11.47
N GLU A 7 25.27 -7.69 11.08
CA GLU A 7 24.59 -6.43 10.77
C GLU A 7 23.70 -6.57 9.53
N LEU A 8 24.18 -7.26 8.50
CA LEU A 8 23.41 -7.58 7.29
C LEU A 8 22.21 -8.48 7.56
N ASP A 9 22.38 -9.51 8.40
CA ASP A 9 21.30 -10.44 8.78
C ASP A 9 20.20 -9.69 9.57
N ILE A 10 20.58 -8.79 10.49
CA ILE A 10 19.64 -7.94 11.23
C ILE A 10 18.92 -6.96 10.29
N GLU A 11 19.64 -6.28 9.39
CA GLU A 11 19.04 -5.37 8.40
C GLU A 11 18.00 -6.11 7.53
N THR A 12 18.29 -7.35 7.14
CA THR A 12 17.40 -8.20 6.34
C THR A 12 16.12 -8.55 7.09
N LEU A 13 16.25 -9.07 8.32
CA LEU A 13 15.10 -9.44 9.15
C LEU A 13 14.18 -8.24 9.45
N ILE A 14 14.75 -7.07 9.74
CA ILE A 14 13.98 -5.84 9.98
C ILE A 14 13.20 -5.44 8.71
N SER A 15 13.83 -5.56 7.54
CA SER A 15 13.18 -5.26 6.25
C SER A 15 12.03 -6.22 5.96
N GLU A 16 12.21 -7.52 6.21
CA GLU A 16 11.16 -8.53 6.04
C GLU A 16 9.97 -8.26 6.97
N MET A 17 10.21 -8.08 8.26
CA MET A 17 9.17 -7.74 9.24
C MET A 17 8.41 -6.48 8.84
N SER A 18 9.12 -5.45 8.36
CA SER A 18 8.49 -4.20 7.93
C SER A 18 7.60 -4.41 6.69
N ARG A 19 8.04 -5.25 5.75
CA ARG A 19 7.26 -5.60 4.55
C ARG A 19 6.00 -6.37 4.90
N GLU A 20 6.06 -7.30 5.84
CA GLU A 20 4.90 -8.03 6.35
C GLU A 20 3.87 -7.09 6.98
N GLN A 21 4.33 -6.17 7.83
CA GLN A 21 3.46 -5.18 8.47
C GLN A 21 2.78 -4.25 7.45
N ILE A 22 3.50 -3.82 6.41
CA ILE A 22 2.93 -3.00 5.33
C ILE A 22 1.87 -3.78 4.55
N ASN A 23 2.15 -5.04 4.21
CA ASN A 23 1.21 -5.88 3.48
C ASN A 23 -0.06 -6.15 4.31
N LYS A 24 0.09 -6.40 5.62
CA LYS A 24 -1.05 -6.59 6.52
C LYS A 24 -1.93 -5.33 6.60
N LYS A 25 -1.33 -4.16 6.82
CA LYS A 25 -2.07 -2.88 6.82
C LYS A 25 -2.79 -2.64 5.48
N ARG A 26 -2.16 -2.95 4.36
CA ARG A 26 -2.77 -2.82 3.04
C ARG A 26 -3.99 -3.73 2.89
N GLN A 27 -3.91 -4.97 3.38
CA GLN A 27 -5.05 -5.89 3.39
C GLN A 27 -6.18 -5.35 4.27
N ASP A 28 -5.87 -4.85 5.47
CA ASP A 28 -6.87 -4.26 6.37
C ASP A 28 -7.60 -3.07 5.73
N VAL A 29 -6.86 -2.19 5.03
CA VAL A 29 -7.44 -1.05 4.28
C VAL A 29 -8.30 -1.53 3.12
N LEU A 30 -7.85 -2.54 2.37
CA LEU A 30 -8.63 -3.12 1.28
C LEU A 30 -9.96 -3.70 1.77
N VAL A 31 -9.92 -4.50 2.85
CA VAL A 31 -11.10 -5.07 3.48
C VAL A 31 -12.05 -3.97 3.95
N TYR A 32 -11.52 -2.92 4.58
CA TYR A 32 -12.30 -1.76 5.00
C TYR A 32 -13.05 -1.10 3.82
N CYS A 33 -12.37 -0.85 2.70
CA CYS A 33 -12.98 -0.26 1.50
C CYS A 33 -14.08 -1.15 0.90
N ILE A 34 -13.85 -2.47 0.84
CA ILE A 34 -14.82 -3.44 0.32
C ILE A 34 -16.09 -3.46 1.18
N GLN A 35 -15.93 -3.51 2.51
CA GLN A 35 -17.04 -3.50 3.46
C GLN A 35 -17.85 -2.20 3.37
N ARG A 36 -17.17 -1.05 3.29
CA ARG A 36 -17.81 0.27 3.17
C ARG A 36 -18.62 0.42 1.88
N LYS A 37 -18.09 -0.07 0.76
CA LYS A 37 -18.78 -0.10 -0.53
C LYS A 37 -19.86 -1.19 -0.63
N ASN A 38 -20.04 -2.01 0.42
CA ASN A 38 -21.04 -3.08 0.49
C ASN A 38 -20.89 -4.14 -0.63
N ILE A 39 -19.65 -4.42 -1.02
CA ILE A 39 -19.32 -5.45 -2.02
C ILE A 39 -19.43 -6.82 -1.35
N LYS A 40 -20.44 -7.61 -1.72
CA LYS A 40 -20.74 -8.91 -1.11
C LYS A 40 -19.95 -10.07 -1.74
N ASP A 41 -19.80 -10.04 -3.06
CA ASP A 41 -19.13 -11.09 -3.84
C ASP A 41 -17.80 -10.56 -4.39
N PHE A 42 -16.81 -10.45 -3.50
CA PHE A 42 -15.50 -9.93 -3.86
C PHE A 42 -14.78 -10.92 -4.80
N ASP A 43 -14.43 -10.44 -5.99
CA ASP A 43 -13.66 -11.19 -6.99
C ASP A 43 -12.28 -10.55 -7.18
N ASN A 44 -11.22 -11.34 -6.92
CA ASN A 44 -9.84 -10.90 -7.11
C ASN A 44 -9.54 -10.43 -8.54
N ASN A 45 -10.21 -10.97 -9.56
CA ASN A 45 -9.98 -10.58 -10.95
C ASN A 45 -10.47 -9.15 -11.26
N LYS A 46 -11.36 -8.63 -10.42
CA LYS A 46 -11.91 -7.27 -10.52
C LYS A 46 -11.07 -6.24 -9.76
N LEU A 47 -10.17 -6.71 -8.89
CA LEU A 47 -9.20 -5.86 -8.21
C LEU A 47 -8.04 -5.57 -9.16
N SER A 48 -7.76 -4.29 -9.37
CA SER A 48 -6.60 -3.82 -10.12
C SER A 48 -5.77 -2.88 -9.27
N HIS A 49 -4.46 -2.87 -9.51
CA HIS A 49 -3.56 -1.91 -8.90
C HIS A 49 -2.50 -1.46 -9.90
N SER A 50 -2.17 -0.17 -9.86
CA SER A 50 -1.13 0.40 -10.72
C SER A 50 -0.50 1.64 -10.07
N TYR A 51 0.68 2.02 -10.53
CA TYR A 51 1.30 3.29 -10.15
C TYR A 51 0.76 4.38 -11.07
N GLU A 52 0.07 5.37 -10.49
CA GLU A 52 -0.60 6.45 -11.22
C GLU A 52 0.03 7.81 -10.87
N LYS A 53 0.09 8.74 -11.83
CA LYS A 53 0.56 10.11 -11.58
C LYS A 53 -0.55 10.91 -10.89
N VAL A 54 -0.32 11.30 -9.64
CA VAL A 54 -1.25 12.15 -8.86
C VAL A 54 -0.74 13.58 -8.88
N GLN A 55 -1.65 14.55 -9.09
CA GLN A 55 -1.32 15.96 -9.13
C GLN A 55 -0.62 16.38 -7.82
N PHE A 56 0.41 17.23 -7.94
CA PHE A 56 1.24 17.71 -6.82
C PHE A 56 2.15 16.68 -6.14
N TYR A 57 2.21 15.45 -6.64
CA TYR A 57 3.17 14.44 -6.16
C TYR A 57 4.28 14.19 -7.19
N SER A 58 5.53 14.16 -6.70
CA SER A 58 6.71 13.94 -7.55
C SER A 58 6.84 12.48 -7.98
N VAL A 59 6.39 11.55 -7.16
CA VAL A 59 6.45 10.10 -7.39
C VAL A 59 5.08 9.56 -7.81
N ASP A 60 5.10 8.47 -8.57
CA ASP A 60 3.87 7.76 -8.92
C ASP A 60 3.32 7.03 -7.69
N ILE A 61 2.00 7.05 -7.55
CA ILE A 61 1.30 6.59 -6.35
C ILE A 61 0.61 5.28 -6.65
N LEU A 62 0.84 4.28 -5.81
CA LEU A 62 0.19 2.99 -5.92
C LEU A 62 -1.31 3.16 -5.64
N THR A 63 -2.12 2.87 -6.65
CA THR A 63 -3.56 3.10 -6.65
C THR A 63 -4.28 1.78 -6.79
N PHE A 64 -5.28 1.54 -5.93
CA PHE A 64 -6.10 0.33 -5.94
C PHE A 64 -7.51 0.65 -6.42
N ARG A 65 -8.02 -0.17 -7.34
CA ARG A 65 -9.36 -0.04 -7.92
C ARG A 65 -10.10 -1.37 -7.92
N TYR A 66 -11.42 -1.33 -7.77
CA TYR A 66 -12.31 -2.48 -7.94
C TYR A 66 -13.34 -2.15 -9.01
N GLU A 67 -13.41 -2.98 -10.06
CA GLU A 67 -14.26 -2.72 -11.25
C GLU A 67 -14.02 -1.31 -11.86
N GLY A 68 -12.77 -0.82 -11.79
CA GLY A 68 -12.38 0.51 -12.29
C GLY A 68 -12.61 1.66 -11.29
N GLU A 69 -13.43 1.45 -10.27
CA GLU A 69 -13.65 2.45 -9.22
C GLU A 69 -12.46 2.54 -8.26
N LEU A 70 -12.08 3.77 -7.91
CA LEU A 70 -11.04 3.99 -6.90
C LEU A 70 -11.49 3.43 -5.54
N LEU A 71 -10.62 2.61 -4.93
CA LEU A 71 -10.76 2.21 -3.53
C LEU A 71 -9.91 3.11 -2.64
N PHE A 72 -8.60 3.11 -2.87
CA PHE A 72 -7.65 3.93 -2.13
C PHE A 72 -6.32 4.10 -2.88
N ARG A 73 -5.52 5.06 -2.41
CA ARG A 73 -4.14 5.30 -2.84
C ARG A 73 -3.18 5.10 -1.67
N GLU A 74 -2.02 4.53 -1.95
CA GLU A 74 -0.93 4.29 -0.98
C GLU A 74 0.25 5.22 -1.29
N PHE A 75 0.43 6.23 -0.43
CA PHE A 75 1.54 7.19 -0.51
C PHE A 75 2.69 6.73 0.37
N THR A 76 3.90 6.72 -0.18
CA THR A 76 5.13 6.61 0.62
C THR A 76 5.33 7.88 1.44
N THR A 77 5.51 7.76 2.75
CA THR A 77 5.79 8.90 3.63
C THR A 77 7.18 8.79 4.27
N GLY A 78 7.89 9.91 4.29
CA GLY A 78 9.20 10.05 4.93
C GLY A 78 10.39 9.48 4.15
N LYS A 79 11.59 9.61 4.74
CA LYS A 79 12.87 9.18 4.14
C LYS A 79 13.03 7.66 4.01
N ASN A 80 12.29 6.89 4.81
CA ASN A 80 12.53 5.45 4.96
C ASN A 80 11.54 4.54 4.23
N LEU A 81 10.70 5.02 3.29
CA LEU A 81 9.82 4.22 2.40
C LEU A 81 8.83 3.21 3.04
N LEU A 82 8.96 2.94 4.34
CA LEU A 82 8.21 1.94 5.11
C LEU A 82 6.92 2.50 5.69
N ASN A 83 6.90 3.80 5.98
CA ASN A 83 5.66 4.46 6.38
C ASN A 83 4.80 4.72 5.14
N LYS A 84 3.54 4.32 5.22
CA LYS A 84 2.53 4.53 4.18
C LYS A 84 1.41 5.40 4.74
N ARG A 85 0.94 6.35 3.94
CA ARG A 85 -0.32 7.07 4.16
C ARG A 85 -1.33 6.55 3.14
N TYR A 86 -2.55 6.31 3.59
CA TYR A 86 -3.64 5.88 2.74
C TYR A 86 -4.62 7.03 2.52
N GLU A 87 -5.04 7.24 1.28
CA GLU A 87 -6.14 8.14 0.92
C GLU A 87 -7.27 7.28 0.37
N LEU A 88 -8.39 7.26 1.07
CA LEU A 88 -9.57 6.50 0.66
C LEU A 88 -10.34 7.31 -0.37
N ALA A 89 -10.96 6.63 -1.34
CA ALA A 89 -11.78 7.27 -2.37
C ALA A 89 -12.91 8.13 -1.79
N GLU A 90 -13.47 7.72 -0.65
CA GLU A 90 -14.54 8.42 0.07
C GLU A 90 -14.11 9.79 0.60
N ASN A 91 -12.81 10.01 0.82
CA ASN A 91 -12.27 11.27 1.35
C ASN A 91 -11.97 12.30 0.23
N LEU A 92 -12.21 11.95 -1.03
CA LEU A 92 -11.93 12.78 -2.20
C LEU A 92 -13.16 13.54 -2.72
N VAL A 93 -14.27 13.50 -1.98
CA VAL A 93 -15.54 14.19 -2.27
C VAL A 93 -15.54 15.60 -1.69
#